data_AF-A0A836EEX1-F1
#
_entry.id   AF-A0A836EEX1-F1
#
_cell.length_a   1.000
_cell.length_b   1.000
_cell.length_c   1.000
_cell.angle_alpha   90.00
_cell.angle_beta   90.00
_cell.angle_gamma   90.00
#
_symmetry.space_group_name_H-M   'P 1'
#
loop_
_entity.id
_entity.type
_entity.pdbx_description
1 polymer ?
#
loop_
_entity_poly.entity_id
_entity_poly.type
_entity_poly.pdbx_seq_one_letter_code
_entity_poly.pdbx_strand_id
1 'polypeptide(L)'
;MIERGTITPNFHLRVSLTIVYFLGTWPPVTGKFRLPYLLYTICSFTFILGILLSSEIANVLMNWGDMSKLTAVMTLLMTNCTHASKVVILLRRQARIQTLLDTADSPAFSRYDKEYEDLLISYTWKGIFHHALYQSFGGIAVFCWGFTPIADFVAGRSRQLPMEGWYPYNTTATPAFEITAAHQGIAIIIACFHNVAMDTLMTGLITVACCQLAILERNIISIDNKASIHGMQNDNDKNKPFERKTLAYQLLKRCAMHSNMIFQ
;
A
#
# COMPACT_ATOMS: atom_id res chain seq x y z
N MET A 1 0.14 -32.40 1.54
CA MET A 1 -0.04 -31.30 2.53
C MET A 1 1.11 -30.35 2.33
N ILE A 2 0.84 -29.16 1.79
CA ILE A 2 1.85 -28.12 1.64
C ILE A 2 2.09 -27.57 3.06
N GLU A 3 3.30 -27.75 3.59
CA GLU A 3 3.73 -27.04 4.81
C GLU A 3 3.49 -25.55 4.58
N ARG A 4 2.48 -24.98 5.23
CA ARG A 4 2.30 -23.54 5.30
C ARG A 4 3.46 -23.02 6.11
N GLY A 5 4.54 -22.64 5.43
CA GLY A 5 5.64 -21.88 6.03
C GLY A 5 5.03 -20.77 6.88
N THR A 6 5.52 -20.61 8.10
CA THR A 6 5.06 -19.63 9.08
C THR A 6 5.31 -18.22 8.56
N ILE A 7 4.38 -17.72 7.73
CA ILE A 7 4.38 -16.34 7.25
C ILE A 7 4.26 -15.46 8.49
N THR A 8 5.26 -14.60 8.70
CA THR A 8 5.24 -13.65 9.81
C THR A 8 4.01 -12.74 9.68
N PRO A 9 3.28 -12.46 10.78
CA PRO A 9 2.17 -11.53 10.75
C PRO A 9 2.65 -10.18 10.22
N ASN A 10 1.78 -9.49 9.48
CA ASN A 10 2.08 -8.19 8.85
C ASN A 10 3.21 -8.21 7.80
N PHE A 11 3.63 -9.38 7.29
CA PHE A 11 4.67 -9.48 6.27
C PHE A 11 4.39 -8.60 5.03
N HIS A 12 3.12 -8.53 4.60
CA HIS A 12 2.69 -7.68 3.48
C HIS A 12 2.95 -6.18 3.71
N LEU A 13 2.83 -5.71 4.95
CA LEU A 13 3.16 -4.33 5.32
C LEU A 13 4.66 -4.07 5.22
N ARG A 14 5.48 -5.00 5.70
CA ARG A 14 6.95 -4.89 5.63
C ARG A 14 7.45 -4.86 4.20
N VAL A 15 6.92 -5.70 3.32
CA VAL A 15 7.24 -5.70 1.89
C VAL A 15 6.88 -4.35 1.26
N SER A 16 5.65 -3.88 1.46
CA SER A 16 5.18 -2.60 0.91
C SER A 16 6.02 -1.43 1.41
N LEU A 17 6.33 -1.38 2.70
CA LEU A 17 7.13 -0.32 3.32
C LEU A 17 8.58 -0.35 2.82
N THR A 18 9.15 -1.53 2.62
CA THR A 18 10.50 -1.69 2.06
C THR A 18 10.57 -1.11 0.65
N ILE A 19 9.58 -1.38 -0.20
CA ILE A 19 9.51 -0.83 -1.56
C ILE A 19 9.44 0.70 -1.52
N VAL A 20 8.51 1.26 -0.73
CA VAL A 20 8.35 2.72 -0.58
C VAL A 20 9.63 3.36 -0.04
N TYR A 21 10.32 2.71 0.91
CA TYR A 21 11.59 3.17 1.46
C TYR A 21 12.72 3.17 0.42
N PHE A 22 12.88 2.10 -0.36
CA PHE A 22 13.90 2.03 -1.40
C PHE A 22 13.61 2.97 -2.57
N LEU A 23 12.34 3.28 -2.84
CA LEU A 23 11.96 4.24 -3.88
C LEU A 23 11.98 5.69 -3.39
N GLY A 24 12.42 5.92 -2.15
CA GLY A 24 12.76 7.25 -1.63
C GLY A 24 11.58 8.05 -1.08
N THR A 25 10.40 7.45 -0.90
CA THR A 25 9.20 8.17 -0.42
C THR A 25 8.88 7.93 1.05
N TRP A 26 9.83 7.36 1.82
CA TRP A 26 9.69 7.12 3.25
C TRP A 26 10.89 7.66 4.06
N PRO A 27 11.03 8.99 4.22
CA PRO A 27 12.15 9.59 4.94
C PRO A 27 12.14 9.27 6.43
N PRO A 28 13.29 9.10 7.10
CA PRO A 28 13.31 8.87 8.54
C PRO A 28 12.69 10.08 9.29
N VAL A 29 11.80 9.80 10.25
CA VAL A 29 11.06 10.83 11.02
C VAL A 29 12.02 11.69 11.85
N THR A 30 13.09 11.12 12.40
CA THR A 30 14.09 11.86 13.16
C THR A 30 15.48 11.28 12.89
N GLY A 31 16.49 12.14 12.75
CA GLY A 31 17.88 11.72 12.64
C GLY A 31 18.75 12.63 11.79
N LYS A 32 20.07 12.48 11.95
CA LYS A 32 21.09 13.22 11.19
C LYS A 32 21.01 12.96 9.68
N PHE A 33 20.45 11.81 9.28
CA PHE A 33 20.28 11.40 7.88
C PHE A 33 18.96 11.85 7.24
N ARG A 34 18.13 12.65 7.94
CA ARG A 34 16.85 13.11 7.37
C ARG A 34 17.04 14.04 6.18
N LEU A 35 17.93 15.03 6.27
CA LEU A 35 18.19 15.98 5.18
C LEU A 35 18.71 15.29 3.90
N PRO A 36 19.74 14.43 3.93
CA PRO A 36 20.20 13.75 2.73
C PRO A 36 19.13 12.80 2.15
N TYR A 37 18.31 12.17 3.00
CA TYR A 37 17.19 11.37 2.49
C TYR A 37 16.13 12.24 1.81
N LEU A 38 15.79 13.43 2.34
CA LEU A 38 14.83 14.32 1.68
C LEU A 38 15.33 14.79 0.31
N LEU A 39 16.63 15.04 0.16
CA LEU A 39 17.23 15.30 -1.15
C LEU A 39 17.06 14.09 -2.08
N TYR A 40 17.31 12.89 -1.57
CA TYR A 40 17.05 11.65 -2.30
C TYR A 40 15.57 11.50 -2.69
N THR A 41 14.62 11.84 -1.81
CA THR A 41 13.18 11.85 -2.08
C THR A 41 12.86 12.79 -3.25
N ILE A 42 13.42 14.00 -3.25
CA ILE A 42 13.19 14.98 -4.34
C ILE A 42 13.76 14.41 -5.65
N CYS A 43 15.01 13.95 -5.66
CA CYS A 43 15.62 13.37 -6.86
C CYS A 43 14.84 12.16 -7.39
N SER A 44 14.44 11.24 -6.51
CA SER A 44 13.65 10.06 -6.85
C SER A 44 12.29 10.45 -7.41
N PHE A 45 11.58 11.38 -6.76
CA PHE A 45 10.29 11.86 -7.23
C PHE A 45 10.40 12.56 -8.59
N THR A 46 11.42 13.40 -8.79
CA THR A 46 11.68 14.05 -10.08
C THR A 46 11.93 13.02 -11.18
N PHE A 47 12.72 11.98 -10.90
CA PHE A 47 13.03 10.92 -11.85
C PHE A 47 11.82 10.03 -12.18
N ILE A 48 11.04 9.62 -11.18
CA ILE A 48 9.94 8.67 -11.37
C ILE A 48 8.69 9.36 -11.97
N LEU A 49 8.38 10.58 -11.52
CA LEU A 49 7.11 11.27 -11.85
C LEU A 49 7.31 12.69 -12.38
N GLY A 50 8.26 13.45 -11.84
CA GLY A 50 8.34 14.90 -12.12
C GLY A 50 8.60 15.23 -13.59
N ILE A 51 9.52 14.51 -14.24
CA ILE A 51 9.82 14.71 -15.67
C ILE A 51 8.60 14.34 -16.53
N LEU A 52 7.95 13.20 -16.24
CA LEU A 52 6.76 12.73 -16.96
C LEU A 52 5.61 13.75 -16.83
N LEU A 53 5.28 14.16 -15.61
CA LEU A 53 4.23 15.16 -15.34
C LEU A 53 4.50 16.48 -16.06
N SER A 54 5.74 16.96 -16.03
CA SER A 54 6.11 18.21 -16.71
C SER A 54 5.92 18.09 -18.21
N SER A 55 6.32 16.94 -18.78
CA SER A 55 6.20 16.66 -20.21
C SER A 55 4.74 16.53 -20.65
N GLU A 56 3.90 15.85 -19.86
CA GLU A 56 2.47 15.68 -20.12
C GLU A 56 1.71 17.01 -20.02
N ILE A 57 1.98 17.81 -18.98
CA ILE A 57 1.37 19.15 -18.82
C ILE A 57 1.74 20.04 -20.00
N ALA A 58 3.03 20.08 -20.40
CA ALA A 58 3.46 20.83 -21.57
C ALA A 58 2.78 20.33 -22.85
N ASN A 59 2.61 19.01 -23.00
CA ASN A 59 1.94 18.41 -24.15
C ASN A 59 0.45 18.80 -24.24
N VAL A 60 -0.24 18.84 -23.11
CA VAL A 60 -1.64 19.30 -23.03
C VAL A 60 -1.75 20.78 -23.39
N LEU A 61 -0.84 21.61 -22.90
CA LEU A 61 -0.83 23.05 -23.21
C LEU A 61 -0.54 23.33 -24.70
N MET A 62 0.36 22.56 -25.32
CA MET A 62 0.70 22.74 -26.73
C MET A 62 -0.36 22.24 -27.70
N ASN A 63 -1.02 21.12 -27.39
CA ASN A 63 -2.06 20.54 -28.24
C ASN A 63 -3.46 20.99 -27.82
N TRP A 64 -3.56 22.12 -27.13
CA TRP A 64 -4.84 22.67 -26.65
C TRP A 64 -5.77 22.95 -27.84
N GLY A 65 -6.82 22.14 -27.98
CA GLY A 65 -7.79 22.21 -29.08
C GLY A 65 -7.89 20.94 -29.93
N ASP A 66 -6.91 20.05 -29.90
CA ASP A 66 -6.98 18.74 -30.58
C ASP A 66 -7.45 17.65 -29.61
N MET A 67 -8.77 17.51 -29.47
CA MET A 67 -9.39 16.57 -28.53
C MET A 67 -9.01 15.11 -28.79
N SER A 68 -8.64 14.77 -30.03
CA SER A 68 -8.27 13.41 -30.40
C SER A 68 -6.95 12.97 -29.74
N LYS A 69 -5.96 13.86 -29.69
CA LYS A 69 -4.66 13.63 -29.04
C LYS A 69 -4.72 13.83 -27.53
N LEU A 70 -5.52 14.81 -27.09
CA LEU A 70 -5.63 15.13 -25.66
C LEU A 70 -6.23 14.00 -24.84
N THR A 71 -7.18 13.23 -25.37
CA THR A 71 -7.93 12.23 -24.57
C THR A 71 -7.02 11.18 -23.92
N ALA A 72 -6.06 10.65 -24.68
CA ALA A 72 -5.11 9.66 -24.17
C ALA A 72 -4.14 10.28 -23.16
N VAL A 73 -3.56 11.44 -23.49
CA VAL A 73 -2.58 12.16 -22.65
C VAL A 73 -3.22 12.60 -21.33
N MET A 74 -4.47 13.08 -21.34
CA MET A 74 -5.18 13.49 -20.13
C MET A 74 -5.44 12.32 -19.17
N THR A 75 -5.69 11.12 -19.69
CA THR A 75 -5.90 9.92 -18.87
C THR A 75 -4.63 9.52 -18.14
N LEU A 76 -3.48 9.59 -18.83
CA LEU A 76 -2.16 9.35 -18.25
C LEU A 76 -1.82 10.43 -17.21
N LEU A 77 -2.04 11.71 -17.56
CA LEU A 77 -1.83 12.84 -16.66
C LEU A 77 -2.66 12.71 -15.38
N MET A 78 -3.94 12.32 -15.48
CA MET A 78 -4.79 12.09 -14.31
C MET A 78 -4.23 11.00 -13.40
N THR A 79 -3.72 9.91 -13.99
CA THR A 79 -3.12 8.79 -13.25
C THR A 79 -1.85 9.24 -12.53
N ASN A 80 -0.96 9.94 -13.22
CA ASN A 80 0.29 10.45 -12.65
C ASN A 80 0.05 11.53 -11.58
N CYS A 81 -0.95 12.40 -11.76
CA CYS A 81 -1.37 13.38 -10.76
C CYS A 81 -1.93 12.71 -9.50
N THR A 82 -2.71 11.65 -9.67
CA THR A 82 -3.23 10.85 -8.54
C THR A 82 -2.07 10.19 -7.79
N HIS A 83 -1.12 9.61 -8.53
CA HIS A 83 0.08 9.00 -7.95
C HIS A 83 0.92 10.02 -7.17
N ALA A 84 1.19 11.19 -7.75
CA ALA A 84 1.90 12.27 -7.07
C ALA A 84 1.15 12.75 -5.81
N SER A 85 -0.18 12.86 -5.87
CA SER A 85 -1.00 13.23 -4.72
C SER A 85 -0.89 12.20 -3.60
N LYS A 86 -0.86 10.90 -3.91
CA LYS A 86 -0.62 9.83 -2.92
C LYS A 86 0.73 10.00 -2.22
N VAL A 87 1.80 10.30 -2.98
CA VAL A 87 3.14 10.54 -2.41
C VAL A 87 3.12 11.72 -1.45
N VAL A 88 2.50 12.84 -1.84
CA VAL A 88 2.39 14.02 -0.97
C VAL A 88 1.61 13.71 0.31
N ILE A 89 0.50 12.97 0.20
CA ILE A 89 -0.30 12.56 1.36
C ILE A 89 0.50 11.63 2.27
N LEU A 90 1.22 10.65 1.70
CA LEU A 90 2.07 9.71 2.44
C LEU A 90 3.12 10.47 3.26
N LEU A 91 3.85 11.40 2.63
CA LEU A 91 4.88 12.21 3.29
C LEU A 91 4.27 13.13 4.37
N ARG A 92 3.12 13.75 4.12
CA ARG A 92 2.45 14.64 5.09
C ARG A 92 1.89 13.87 6.29
N ARG A 93 1.36 12.67 6.07
CA ARG A 93 0.72 11.84 7.11
C ARG A 93 1.67 10.79 7.68
N GLN A 94 2.94 10.83 7.32
CA GLN A 94 3.91 9.79 7.66
C GLN A 94 3.98 9.49 9.15
N ALA A 95 3.99 10.52 10.01
CA ALA A 95 4.02 10.32 11.46
C ALA A 95 2.82 9.51 11.96
N ARG A 96 1.62 9.78 11.45
CA ARG A 96 0.41 9.03 11.80
C ARG A 96 0.46 7.60 11.27
N ILE A 97 0.93 7.40 10.03
CA ILE A 97 1.07 6.07 9.45
C ILE A 97 2.11 5.25 10.23
N GLN A 98 3.22 5.87 10.65
CA GLN A 98 4.23 5.25 11.50
C GLN A 98 3.61 4.80 12.84
N THR A 99 2.80 5.64 13.49
CA THR A 99 2.08 5.24 14.72
C THR A 99 1.18 4.02 14.48
N LEU A 100 0.45 3.97 13.37
CA LEU A 100 -0.37 2.81 13.03
C LEU A 100 0.46 1.53 12.79
N LEU A 101 1.62 1.67 12.16
CA LEU A 101 2.56 0.56 11.96
C LEU A 101 3.15 0.07 13.30
N ASP A 102 3.52 1.00 14.18
CA ASP A 102 4.04 0.68 15.52
C ASP A 102 2.96 -0.02 16.37
N THR A 103 1.71 0.42 16.27
CA THR A 103 0.56 -0.24 16.91
C THR A 103 0.32 -1.63 16.32
N ALA A 104 0.42 -1.79 14.99
CA ALA A 104 0.29 -3.08 14.31
C ALA A 104 1.35 -4.10 14.72
N ASP A 105 2.58 -3.65 14.97
CA ASP A 105 3.70 -4.47 15.45
C ASP A 105 3.76 -4.55 17.00
N SER A 106 2.83 -3.90 17.71
CA SER A 106 2.80 -3.92 19.17
C SER A 106 2.46 -5.32 19.71
N PRO A 107 2.96 -5.69 20.91
CA PRO A 107 2.64 -6.98 21.53
C PRO A 107 1.15 -7.17 21.85
N ALA A 108 0.35 -6.09 21.85
CA ALA A 108 -1.09 -6.18 21.99
C ALA A 108 -1.75 -6.76 20.73
N PHE A 109 -1.25 -6.42 19.54
CA PHE A 109 -1.80 -6.86 18.26
C PHE A 109 -1.03 -8.05 17.66
N SER A 110 0.23 -8.23 18.06
CA SER A 110 1.08 -9.37 17.69
C SER A 110 0.90 -10.59 18.62
N ARG A 111 -0.03 -10.52 19.59
CA ARG A 111 -0.25 -11.61 20.56
C ARG A 111 -0.76 -12.85 19.82
N TYR A 112 0.15 -13.79 19.66
CA TYR A 112 -0.06 -15.01 18.90
C TYR A 112 -0.76 -16.05 19.78
N ASP A 113 -2.02 -15.82 20.09
CA ASP A 113 -2.86 -16.88 20.64
C ASP A 113 -3.14 -17.87 19.51
N LYS A 114 -2.77 -19.14 19.71
CA LYS A 114 -3.04 -20.25 18.77
C LYS A 114 -4.52 -20.30 18.34
N GLU A 115 -5.42 -19.75 19.17
CA GLU A 115 -6.84 -19.63 18.91
C GLU A 115 -7.19 -18.72 17.71
N TYR A 116 -6.36 -17.72 17.40
CA TYR A 116 -6.61 -16.74 16.34
C TYR A 116 -5.65 -16.85 15.15
N GLU A 117 -4.68 -17.76 15.20
CA GLU A 117 -3.65 -17.97 14.16
C GLU A 117 -4.27 -18.20 12.76
N ASP A 118 -5.27 -19.08 12.65
CA ASP A 118 -5.93 -19.37 11.37
C ASP A 118 -6.64 -18.13 10.79
N LEU A 119 -7.19 -17.27 11.65
CA LEU A 119 -7.84 -16.03 11.25
C LEU A 119 -6.79 -15.05 10.69
N LEU A 120 -5.70 -14.85 11.41
CA LEU A 120 -4.57 -14.00 11.00
C LEU A 120 -3.99 -14.43 9.66
N ILE A 121 -3.76 -15.74 9.48
CA ILE A 121 -3.26 -16.31 8.22
C ILE A 121 -4.26 -16.09 7.08
N SER A 122 -5.56 -16.30 7.31
CA SER A 122 -6.59 -16.11 6.29
C SER A 122 -6.67 -14.65 5.79
N TYR A 123 -6.66 -13.69 6.70
CA TYR A 123 -6.68 -12.26 6.34
C TYR A 123 -5.39 -11.82 5.66
N THR A 124 -4.24 -12.33 6.11
CA THR A 124 -2.95 -12.07 5.45
C THR A 124 -2.94 -12.62 4.03
N TRP A 125 -3.46 -13.83 3.80
CA TRP A 125 -3.58 -14.42 2.46
C TRP A 125 -4.52 -13.63 1.55
N LYS A 126 -5.65 -13.12 2.06
CA LYS A 126 -6.54 -12.23 1.29
C LYS A 126 -5.82 -10.95 0.87
N GLY A 127 -5.03 -10.35 1.77
CA GLY A 127 -4.22 -9.16 1.47
C GLY A 127 -3.14 -9.44 0.42
N ILE A 128 -2.39 -10.54 0.56
CA ILE A 128 -1.37 -10.97 -0.40
C ILE A 128 -1.99 -11.28 -1.76
N PHE A 129 -3.10 -12.01 -1.79
CA PHE A 129 -3.81 -12.34 -3.02
C PHE A 129 -4.30 -11.07 -3.73
N HIS A 130 -4.89 -10.13 -2.99
CA HIS A 130 -5.32 -8.85 -3.55
C HIS A 130 -4.12 -8.05 -4.10
N HIS A 131 -3.01 -8.00 -3.38
CA HIS A 131 -1.77 -7.36 -3.85
C HIS A 131 -1.26 -8.02 -5.13
N ALA A 132 -1.13 -9.35 -5.15
CA ALA A 132 -0.63 -10.10 -6.28
C ALA A 132 -1.52 -9.93 -7.52
N LEU A 133 -2.84 -9.95 -7.34
CA LEU A 133 -3.79 -9.74 -8.42
C LEU A 133 -3.68 -8.32 -8.99
N TYR A 134 -3.67 -7.31 -8.12
CA TYR A 134 -3.58 -5.90 -8.52
C TYR A 134 -2.25 -5.59 -9.22
N GLN A 135 -1.14 -6.12 -8.69
CA GLN A 135 0.19 -6.02 -9.30
C GLN A 135 0.25 -6.72 -10.65
N SER A 136 -0.42 -7.87 -10.80
CA SER A 136 -0.47 -8.60 -12.08
C SER A 136 -1.21 -7.80 -13.15
N PHE A 137 -2.36 -7.19 -12.80
CA PHE A 137 -3.09 -6.32 -13.73
C PHE A 137 -2.26 -5.10 -14.16
N GLY A 138 -1.60 -4.43 -13.20
CA GLY A 138 -0.71 -3.31 -13.50
C GLY A 138 0.48 -3.73 -14.38
N GLY A 139 1.10 -4.87 -14.07
CA GLY A 139 2.20 -5.41 -14.85
C GLY A 139 1.82 -5.76 -16.28
N ILE A 140 0.64 -6.37 -16.49
CA ILE A 140 0.12 -6.65 -17.83
C ILE A 140 -0.12 -5.34 -18.60
N ALA A 141 -0.71 -4.33 -17.96
CA ALA A 141 -0.94 -3.04 -18.60
C ALA A 141 0.38 -2.37 -19.03
N VAL A 142 1.39 -2.34 -18.16
CA VAL A 142 2.72 -1.80 -18.48
C VAL A 142 3.40 -2.61 -19.58
N PHE A 143 3.27 -3.94 -19.58
CA PHE A 143 3.84 -4.80 -20.60
C PHE A 143 3.18 -4.58 -21.97
N CYS A 144 1.85 -4.55 -22.03
CA CYS A 144 1.09 -4.22 -23.24
C CYS A 144 1.48 -2.84 -23.77
N TRP A 145 1.63 -1.86 -22.87
CA TRP A 145 2.02 -0.50 -23.24
C TRP A 145 3.47 -0.43 -23.75
N GLY A 146 4.41 -1.12 -23.10
CA GLY A 146 5.81 -1.21 -23.55
C GLY A 146 5.98 -1.92 -24.90
N PHE A 147 5.02 -2.74 -25.31
CA PHE A 147 5.01 -3.39 -26.62
C PHE A 147 4.56 -2.46 -27.76
N THR A 148 3.77 -1.42 -27.48
CA THR A 148 3.27 -0.46 -28.50
C THR A 148 4.38 0.18 -29.36
N PRO A 149 5.48 0.74 -28.82
CA PRO A 149 6.54 1.33 -29.63
C PRO A 149 7.27 0.28 -30.49
N ILE A 150 7.37 -0.97 -30.03
CA ILE A 150 7.98 -2.07 -30.78
C ILE A 150 7.08 -2.48 -31.94
N ALA A 151 5.77 -2.57 -31.70
CA ALA A 151 4.79 -2.85 -32.74
C ALA A 151 4.78 -1.76 -33.82
N ASP A 152 4.87 -0.49 -33.44
CA ASP A 152 4.92 0.62 -34.39
C ASP A 152 6.22 0.64 -35.21
N PHE A 153 7.35 0.29 -34.60
CA PHE A 153 8.62 0.11 -35.30
C PHE A 153 8.56 -1.04 -36.32
N VAL A 154 8.01 -2.20 -35.94
CA VAL A 154 7.82 -3.35 -36.84
C VAL A 154 6.82 -3.04 -37.97
N ALA A 155 5.81 -2.22 -37.69
CA ALA A 155 4.82 -1.77 -38.67
C ALA A 155 5.35 -0.69 -39.64
N GLY A 156 6.61 -0.27 -39.52
CA GLY A 156 7.22 0.75 -40.38
C GLY A 156 6.68 2.16 -40.16
N ARG A 157 6.03 2.42 -39.02
CA ARG A 157 5.58 3.78 -38.65
C ARG A 157 6.76 4.61 -38.16
N SER A 158 6.64 5.93 -38.26
CA SER A 158 7.65 6.87 -37.76
C SER A 158 7.94 6.62 -36.28
N ARG A 159 9.21 6.76 -35.88
CA ARG A 159 9.68 6.58 -34.51
C ARG A 159 8.94 7.52 -33.55
N GLN A 160 7.99 6.97 -32.78
CA GLN A 160 7.20 7.71 -31.78
C GLN A 160 7.62 7.29 -30.38
N LEU A 161 7.60 8.25 -29.46
CA LEU A 161 7.85 7.96 -28.05
C LEU A 161 6.70 7.11 -27.50
N PRO A 162 6.97 6.16 -26.58
CA PRO A 162 5.93 5.37 -25.95
C PRO A 162 4.84 6.25 -25.30
N MET A 163 5.26 7.30 -24.58
CA MET A 163 4.38 8.33 -24.03
C MET A 163 4.53 9.60 -24.86
N GLU A 164 3.43 10.03 -25.50
CA GLU A 164 3.36 11.34 -26.14
C GLU A 164 3.55 12.44 -25.09
N GLY A 165 4.66 13.15 -25.19
CA GLY A 165 5.04 14.20 -24.27
C GLY A 165 5.85 15.26 -25.00
N TRP A 166 5.76 16.50 -24.51
CA TRP A 166 6.57 17.59 -25.03
C TRP A 166 7.89 17.66 -24.26
N TYR A 167 9.01 17.78 -24.98
CA TYR A 167 10.34 17.93 -24.42
C TYR A 167 11.05 19.12 -25.10
N PRO A 168 11.92 19.84 -24.37
CA PRO A 168 12.62 21.02 -24.89
C PRO A 168 13.77 20.67 -25.87
N TYR A 169 13.82 19.44 -26.38
CA TYR A 169 14.83 18.92 -27.30
C TYR A 169 14.16 18.03 -28.35
N ASN A 170 14.86 17.78 -29.47
CA ASN A 170 14.31 16.93 -30.53
C ASN A 170 14.33 15.44 -30.10
N THR A 171 13.16 14.94 -29.72
CA THR A 171 12.95 13.55 -29.28
C THR A 171 13.01 12.54 -30.41
N THR A 172 13.00 12.95 -31.67
CA THR A 172 13.09 12.04 -32.83
C THR A 172 14.54 11.75 -33.25
N ALA A 173 15.49 12.57 -32.80
CA ALA A 173 16.90 12.43 -33.14
C ALA A 173 17.60 11.40 -32.24
N THR A 174 18.49 10.59 -32.82
CA THR A 174 19.43 9.74 -32.07
C THR A 174 20.56 10.62 -31.51
N PRO A 175 21.00 10.46 -30.23
CA PRO A 175 20.60 9.45 -29.24
C PRO A 175 19.47 9.87 -28.28
N ALA A 176 18.92 11.09 -28.42
CA ALA A 176 17.92 11.65 -27.50
C ALA A 176 16.64 10.81 -27.43
N PHE A 177 16.20 10.22 -28.55
CA PHE A 177 15.07 9.29 -28.59
C PHE A 177 15.27 8.11 -27.64
N GLU A 178 16.41 7.44 -27.74
CA GLU A 178 16.70 6.20 -27.00
C GLU A 178 16.81 6.45 -25.50
N ILE A 179 17.45 7.56 -25.13
CA ILE A 179 17.58 7.98 -23.74
C ILE A 179 16.19 8.28 -23.15
N THR A 180 15.35 9.01 -23.89
CA THR A 180 14.00 9.38 -23.43
C THR A 180 13.08 8.17 -23.33
N ALA A 181 13.10 7.29 -24.33
CA ALA A 181 12.32 6.05 -24.33
C ALA A 181 12.76 5.11 -23.20
N ALA A 182 14.07 4.96 -22.96
CA ALA A 182 14.59 4.18 -21.84
C ALA A 182 14.19 4.79 -20.49
N HIS A 183 14.29 6.12 -20.34
CA HIS A 183 13.84 6.82 -19.15
C HIS A 183 12.34 6.60 -18.89
N GLN A 184 11.46 6.81 -19.89
CA GLN A 184 10.03 6.57 -19.77
C GLN A 184 9.73 5.12 -19.37
N GLY A 185 10.36 4.14 -20.02
CA GLY A 185 10.18 2.72 -19.69
C GLY A 185 10.56 2.40 -18.25
N ILE A 186 11.77 2.81 -17.82
CA ILE A 186 12.24 2.58 -16.44
C ILE A 186 11.36 3.31 -15.42
N ALA A 187 11.03 4.58 -15.69
CA ALA A 187 10.23 5.41 -14.80
C ALA A 187 8.82 4.82 -14.61
N ILE A 188 8.17 4.36 -15.67
CA ILE A 188 6.82 3.76 -15.60
C ILE A 188 6.83 2.43 -14.85
N ILE A 189 7.83 1.57 -15.08
CA ILE A 189 7.96 0.31 -14.34
C ILE A 189 8.10 0.61 -12.84
N ILE A 190 9.02 1.51 -12.48
CA ILE A 190 9.23 1.91 -11.09
C ILE A 190 7.97 2.57 -10.52
N ALA A 191 7.33 3.47 -11.26
CA ALA A 191 6.11 4.15 -10.85
C ALA A 191 4.96 3.17 -10.59
N CYS A 192 4.82 2.13 -11.41
CA CYS A 192 3.83 1.07 -11.22
C CYS A 192 4.05 0.33 -9.89
N PHE A 193 5.27 -0.20 -9.66
CA PHE A 193 5.59 -0.87 -8.40
C PHE A 193 5.40 0.06 -7.19
N HIS A 194 5.81 1.32 -7.32
CA HIS A 194 5.66 2.33 -6.28
C HIS A 194 4.20 2.63 -5.94
N ASN A 195 3.36 2.84 -6.95
CA ASN A 195 1.94 3.14 -6.78
C ASN A 195 1.22 1.96 -6.12
N VAL A 196 1.48 0.74 -6.58
CA VAL A 196 0.90 -0.47 -5.97
C VAL A 196 1.37 -0.65 -4.53
N ALA A 197 2.66 -0.45 -4.25
CA ALA A 197 3.19 -0.57 -2.89
C ALA A 197 2.52 0.42 -1.91
N MET A 198 2.21 1.65 -2.34
CA MET A 198 1.46 2.61 -1.52
C MET A 198 0.02 2.15 -1.26
N ASP A 199 -0.67 1.65 -2.28
CA ASP A 199 -2.03 1.14 -2.13
C ASP A 199 -2.07 -0.09 -1.22
N THR A 200 -1.06 -0.95 -1.30
CA THR A 200 -0.99 -2.17 -0.48
C THR A 200 -0.50 -1.94 0.93
N LEU A 201 0.29 -0.88 1.16
CA LEU A 201 0.56 -0.39 2.50
C LEU A 201 -0.74 0.04 3.19
N MET A 202 -1.56 0.87 2.53
CA MET A 202 -2.81 1.38 3.10
C MET A 202 -3.86 0.29 3.31
N THR A 203 -4.13 -0.52 2.28
CA THR A 203 -5.05 -1.66 2.39
C THR A 203 -4.52 -2.73 3.37
N GLY A 204 -3.20 -2.86 3.50
CA GLY A 204 -2.57 -3.71 4.51
C GLY A 204 -2.90 -3.27 5.92
N LEU A 205 -2.85 -1.96 6.22
CA LEU A 205 -3.20 -1.41 7.53
C LEU A 205 -4.69 -1.60 7.83
N ILE A 206 -5.55 -1.37 6.83
CA ILE A 206 -7.00 -1.64 6.94
C ILE A 206 -7.24 -3.12 7.24
N THR A 207 -6.53 -4.02 6.55
CA THR A 207 -6.63 -5.47 6.77
C THR A 207 -6.26 -5.85 8.21
N VAL A 208 -5.20 -5.25 8.76
CA VAL A 208 -4.81 -5.44 10.16
C VAL A 208 -5.91 -4.95 11.09
N ALA A 209 -6.45 -3.74 10.88
CA ALA A 209 -7.54 -3.21 11.71
C ALA A 209 -8.78 -4.11 11.67
N CYS A 210 -9.20 -4.59 10.50
CA CYS A 210 -10.31 -5.53 10.35
C CYS A 210 -10.05 -6.86 11.08
N CYS A 211 -8.83 -7.38 11.00
CA CYS A 211 -8.45 -8.60 11.73
C CYS A 211 -8.56 -8.39 13.25
N GLN A 212 -8.08 -7.27 13.76
CA GLN A 212 -8.19 -6.92 15.18
C GLN A 212 -9.65 -6.75 15.62
N LEU A 213 -10.51 -6.15 14.79
CA LEU A 213 -11.95 -6.06 15.07
C LEU A 213 -12.62 -7.44 15.14
N ALA A 214 -12.26 -8.37 14.25
CA ALA A 214 -12.76 -9.75 14.29
C ALA A 214 -12.28 -10.52 15.54
N ILE A 215 -11.05 -10.28 15.99
CA ILE A 215 -10.53 -10.82 17.26
C ILE A 215 -11.32 -10.26 18.44
N LEU A 216 -11.60 -8.95 18.44
CA LEU A 216 -12.39 -8.29 19.47
C LEU A 216 -13.81 -8.88 19.55
N GLU A 217 -14.47 -9.07 18.40
CA GLU A 217 -15.79 -9.70 18.32
C GLU A 217 -15.79 -11.11 18.93
N ARG A 218 -14.82 -11.95 18.56
CA ARG A 218 -14.69 -13.31 19.13
C ARG A 218 -14.47 -13.28 20.64
N ASN A 219 -13.64 -12.37 21.13
CA ASN A 219 -13.40 -12.21 22.56
C ASN A 219 -14.69 -11.83 23.30
N ILE A 220 -15.49 -10.90 22.76
CA ILE A 220 -16.77 -10.48 23.34
C ILE A 220 -17.76 -11.66 23.39
N ILE A 221 -17.92 -12.40 22.28
CA ILE A 221 -18.80 -13.58 22.22
C ILE A 221 -18.34 -14.66 23.22
N SER A 222 -17.03 -14.86 23.38
CA SER A 222 -16.48 -15.84 24.32
C SER A 222 -16.81 -15.51 25.79
N ILE A 223 -16.90 -14.21 26.13
CA ILE A 223 -17.26 -13.75 27.48
C ILE A 223 -18.72 -14.08 27.76
N ASP A 224 -19.61 -13.81 26.80
CA ASP A 224 -21.05 -14.10 26.91
C ASP A 224 -21.29 -15.61 27.07
N ASN A 225 -20.64 -16.43 26.24
CA ASN A 225 -20.73 -17.88 26.31
C ASN A 225 -20.18 -18.45 27.64
N LYS A 226 -19.07 -17.90 28.16
CA LYS A 226 -18.55 -18.30 29.48
C LYS A 226 -19.48 -17.86 30.63
N ALA A 227 -20.16 -16.72 30.49
CA ALA A 227 -21.14 -16.28 31.47
C ALA A 227 -22.39 -17.18 31.49
N SER A 228 -22.86 -17.62 30.31
CA SER A 228 -24.05 -18.46 30.14
C SER A 228 -23.84 -19.93 30.54
N ILE A 229 -22.75 -20.57 30.08
CA ILE A 229 -22.42 -21.98 30.41
C ILE A 229 -22.27 -22.15 31.92
N HIS A 230 -21.60 -21.21 32.56
CA HIS A 230 -21.31 -21.28 33.98
C HIS A 230 -22.57 -20.91 34.81
N GLY A 231 -23.52 -20.17 34.24
CA GLY A 231 -24.86 -19.94 34.80
C GLY A 231 -25.73 -21.19 34.86
N MET A 232 -25.58 -22.12 33.90
CA MET A 232 -26.26 -23.41 33.92
C MET A 232 -25.65 -24.44 34.90
N GLN A 233 -24.44 -24.17 35.44
CA GLN A 233 -23.64 -25.19 36.13
C GLN A 233 -23.46 -24.97 37.64
N ASN A 234 -23.99 -23.89 38.25
CA ASN A 234 -23.77 -23.58 39.67
C ASN A 234 -25.02 -23.03 40.37
N ASP A 235 -25.67 -23.88 41.17
CA ASP A 235 -26.64 -23.48 42.20
C ASP A 235 -26.07 -23.54 43.64
N ASN A 236 -24.82 -23.98 43.87
CA ASN A 236 -24.39 -24.40 45.22
C ASN A 236 -23.05 -23.86 45.77
N ASP A 237 -22.49 -22.73 45.29
CA ASP A 237 -21.24 -22.18 45.89
C ASP A 237 -21.20 -20.64 45.92
N LYS A 238 -21.06 -20.05 47.11
CA LYS A 238 -21.26 -18.61 47.40
C LYS A 238 -20.10 -17.70 46.99
N ASN A 239 -18.88 -18.20 46.77
CA ASN A 239 -17.72 -17.37 46.41
C ASN A 239 -17.47 -17.24 44.90
N LYS A 240 -17.93 -18.20 44.09
CA LYS A 240 -17.78 -18.20 42.62
C LYS A 240 -18.45 -17.04 41.87
N PRO A 241 -19.58 -16.44 42.32
CA PRO A 241 -20.23 -15.35 41.61
C PRO A 241 -19.38 -14.06 41.56
N PHE A 242 -18.63 -13.78 42.63
CA PHE A 242 -17.79 -12.58 42.73
C PHE A 242 -16.52 -12.70 41.86
N GLU A 243 -15.85 -13.85 41.90
CA GLU A 243 -14.73 -14.15 41.00
C GLU A 243 -15.15 -14.13 39.52
N ARG A 244 -16.34 -14.66 39.20
CA ARG A 244 -16.91 -14.60 37.83
C ARG A 244 -17.11 -13.17 37.35
N LYS A 245 -17.75 -12.31 38.16
CA LYS A 245 -17.96 -10.90 37.81
C LYS A 245 -16.63 -10.17 37.64
N THR A 246 -15.65 -10.47 38.49
CA THR A 246 -14.31 -9.87 38.43
C THR A 246 -13.57 -10.29 37.16
N LEU A 247 -13.62 -11.56 36.78
CA LEU A 247 -12.97 -12.08 35.56
C LEU A 247 -13.64 -11.58 34.29
N ALA A 248 -14.98 -11.57 34.24
CA ALA A 248 -15.74 -11.00 33.12
C ALA A 248 -15.45 -9.49 32.97
N TYR A 249 -15.40 -8.74 34.08
CA TYR A 249 -15.04 -7.32 34.08
C TYR A 249 -13.60 -7.10 33.57
N GLN A 250 -12.62 -7.92 33.98
CA GLN A 250 -11.26 -7.82 33.48
C GLN A 250 -11.15 -8.12 31.97
N LEU A 251 -11.89 -9.11 31.46
CA LEU A 251 -11.95 -9.42 30.04
C LEU A 251 -12.62 -8.30 29.23
N LEU A 252 -13.72 -7.74 29.74
CA LEU A 252 -14.41 -6.61 29.12
C LEU A 252 -13.51 -5.36 29.10
N LYS A 253 -12.79 -5.09 30.19
CA LYS A 253 -11.79 -4.02 30.26
C LYS A 253 -10.68 -4.21 29.22
N ARG A 254 -10.20 -5.45 29.04
CA ARG A 254 -9.22 -5.77 27.99
C ARG A 254 -9.79 -5.53 26.58
N CYS A 255 -11.05 -5.91 26.33
CA CYS A 255 -11.74 -5.65 25.07
C CYS A 255 -11.90 -4.13 24.81
N ALA A 256 -12.28 -3.36 25.82
CA ALA A 256 -12.40 -1.90 25.71
C ALA A 256 -11.06 -1.23 25.40
N MET A 257 -9.97 -1.66 26.06
CA MET A 257 -8.63 -1.17 25.75
C MET A 257 -8.19 -1.56 24.33
N HIS A 258 -8.49 -2.78 23.89
CA HIS A 258 -8.19 -3.25 22.53
C HIS A 258 -8.94 -2.45 21.46
N SER A 259 -10.23 -2.20 21.67
CA SER A 259 -11.02 -1.32 20.80
C SER A 259 -10.42 0.09 20.71
N ASN A 260 -10.03 0.68 21.85
CA ASN A 260 -9.46 2.02 21.86
C ASN A 260 -8.11 2.10 21.09
N MET A 261 -7.30 1.04 21.13
CA MET A 261 -6.05 0.97 20.35
C MET A 261 -6.29 0.87 18.83
N ILE A 262 -7.44 0.35 18.39
CA ILE A 262 -7.78 0.25 16.95
C ILE A 262 -8.16 1.63 16.38
N PHE A 263 -8.74 2.52 17.20
CA PHE A 263 -9.33 3.79 16.73
C PHE A 263 -8.52 5.06 17.07
N GLN A 264 -7.39 4.95 17.79
CA GLN A 264 -6.45 6.06 18.03
C GLN A 264 -5.57 6.36 16.80
#